data_AF-A0A7M2SNA9-F1
#
_entry.id   AF-A0A7M2SNA9-F1
#
_cell.length_a   1.000
_cell.length_b   1.000
_cell.length_c   1.000
_cell.angle_alpha   90.00
_cell.angle_beta   90.00
_cell.angle_gamma   90.00
#
_symmetry.space_group_name_H-M   'P 1'
#
loop_
_entity.id
_entity.type
_entity.pdbx_description
1 polymer ?
#
loop_
_entity_poly.entity_id
_entity_poly.type
_entity_poly.pdbx_seq_one_letter_code
_entity_poly.pdbx_strand_id
1 'polypeptide(L)'
;MAHPQGKYSDFEGLRERAVALRRAGLSRRQIRDRLHVDNNDILNRLLEGEPPPAWTRRPNAKDDLRDKARELRLQGWTYDQIQVELGCSKSSISLWVRDLPKPERKRTPEEASAIARRGWEATLKRREEERQHAKATAKQAVGDLSDREVFLAGVVLYWAEGAKDKAYSRRERLHFINSDPNVIRFFLRWLDVLGVERERLRFRVSIHESANVADAEEFWAQLVGVDPTTFQKATLKKHNPKTSRKNTSEAYRGCLIIYVLKSADLYRRMEGAWYGIVGGAARRPD
;
A
#
# COMPACT_ATOMS: atom_id res chain seq x y z
N MET A 1 -61.49 43.64 11.57
CA MET A 1 -60.43 43.17 10.67
C MET A 1 -59.70 44.38 10.13
N ALA A 2 -58.48 44.62 10.58
CA ALA A 2 -57.67 45.77 10.16
C ALA A 2 -56.45 45.25 9.40
N HIS A 3 -56.48 45.32 8.07
CA HIS A 3 -55.29 45.09 7.25
C HIS A 3 -54.54 46.42 7.10
N PRO A 4 -53.26 46.50 7.48
CA PRO A 4 -52.48 47.71 7.24
C PRO A 4 -52.27 47.84 5.73
N GLN A 5 -52.70 48.96 5.14
CA GLN A 5 -52.40 49.30 3.75
C GLN A 5 -50.89 49.53 3.62
N GLY A 6 -50.16 48.48 3.23
CA GLY A 6 -48.74 48.57 2.90
C GLY A 6 -48.54 49.40 1.63
N LYS A 7 -47.39 50.10 1.55
CA LYS A 7 -46.95 51.03 0.48
C LYS A 7 -46.98 50.47 -0.96
N TYR A 8 -47.36 49.20 -1.16
CA TYR A 8 -47.39 48.48 -2.43
C TYR A 8 -48.66 47.61 -2.57
N SER A 9 -49.82 48.15 -2.18
CA SER A 9 -51.11 47.42 -2.21
C SER A 9 -51.56 46.98 -3.61
N ASP A 10 -50.94 47.50 -4.67
CA ASP A 10 -51.17 47.13 -6.07
C ASP A 10 -49.88 46.54 -6.70
N PHE A 11 -49.53 45.31 -6.30
CA PHE A 11 -48.35 44.63 -6.81
C PHE A 11 -48.47 44.28 -8.31
N GLU A 12 -49.65 43.83 -8.76
CA GLU A 12 -49.87 43.44 -10.15
C GLU A 12 -49.81 44.64 -11.10
N GLY A 13 -50.42 45.78 -10.75
CA GLY A 13 -50.31 47.01 -11.54
C GLY A 13 -48.87 47.54 -11.57
N LEU A 14 -48.13 47.44 -10.46
CA LEU A 14 -46.69 47.75 -10.43
C LEU A 14 -45.87 46.81 -11.31
N ARG A 15 -46.23 45.52 -11.37
CA ARG A 15 -45.54 44.51 -12.16
C ARG A 15 -45.73 44.76 -13.65
N GLU A 16 -46.96 45.02 -14.09
CA GLU A 16 -47.24 45.35 -15.50
C GLU A 16 -46.44 46.57 -15.97
N ARG A 17 -46.36 47.62 -15.14
CA ARG A 17 -45.55 48.82 -15.45
C ARG A 17 -44.05 48.51 -15.46
N ALA A 18 -43.55 47.72 -14.52
CA ALA A 18 -42.13 47.32 -14.48
C ALA A 18 -41.73 46.49 -15.70
N VAL A 19 -42.58 45.54 -16.11
CA VAL A 19 -42.40 44.72 -17.31
C VAL A 19 -42.46 45.58 -18.57
N ALA A 20 -43.42 46.50 -18.68
CA ALA A 20 -43.52 47.41 -19.82
C ALA A 20 -42.26 48.29 -19.96
N LEU A 21 -41.76 48.86 -18.85
CA LEU A 21 -40.52 49.63 -18.85
C LEU A 21 -39.30 48.76 -19.20
N ARG A 22 -39.27 47.50 -18.75
CA ARG A 22 -38.22 46.54 -19.09
C ARG A 22 -38.20 46.21 -20.58
N ARG A 23 -39.38 45.96 -21.17
CA ARG A 23 -39.56 45.71 -22.61
C ARG A 23 -39.25 46.95 -23.46
N ALA A 24 -39.46 48.14 -22.91
CA ALA A 24 -39.03 49.41 -23.50
C ALA A 24 -37.50 49.64 -23.41
N GLY A 25 -36.73 48.68 -22.90
CA GLY A 25 -35.27 48.70 -22.92
C GLY A 25 -34.61 49.41 -21.73
N LEU A 26 -35.36 49.74 -20.67
CA LEU A 26 -34.80 50.38 -19.49
C LEU A 26 -33.99 49.41 -18.64
N SER A 27 -32.88 49.92 -18.11
CA SER A 27 -32.07 49.21 -17.13
C SER A 27 -32.83 49.08 -15.81
N ARG A 28 -32.42 48.09 -15.01
CA ARG A 28 -33.01 47.86 -13.68
C ARG A 28 -32.98 49.12 -12.81
N ARG A 29 -31.89 49.89 -12.89
CA ARG A 29 -31.72 51.15 -12.17
C ARG A 29 -32.73 52.20 -12.63
N GLN A 30 -32.93 52.37 -13.93
CA GLN A 30 -33.90 53.33 -14.47
C GLN A 30 -35.34 52.96 -14.10
N ILE A 31 -35.67 51.65 -14.07
CA ILE A 31 -36.99 51.17 -13.64
C ILE A 31 -37.23 51.46 -12.15
N ARG A 32 -36.23 51.18 -11.31
CA ARG A 32 -36.24 51.53 -9.87
C ARG A 32 -36.54 53.01 -9.67
N ASP A 33 -35.78 53.86 -10.35
CA ASP A 33 -35.84 55.31 -10.18
C ASP A 33 -37.17 55.89 -10.71
N ARG A 34 -37.79 55.26 -11.73
CA ARG A 34 -39.05 55.72 -12.35
C ARG A 34 -40.31 55.20 -11.67
N LEU A 35 -40.23 54.05 -11.01
CA LEU A 35 -41.34 53.48 -10.23
C LEU A 35 -41.23 53.82 -8.72
N HIS A 36 -40.14 54.46 -8.30
CA HIS A 36 -39.84 54.78 -6.91
C HIS A 36 -39.90 53.54 -5.98
N VAL A 37 -39.44 52.39 -6.49
CA VAL A 37 -39.38 51.11 -5.75
C VAL A 37 -37.95 50.87 -5.28
N ASP A 38 -37.58 51.44 -4.14
CA ASP A 38 -36.20 51.36 -3.62
C ASP A 38 -35.86 49.98 -2.99
N ASN A 39 -36.86 49.12 -2.81
CA ASN A 39 -36.67 47.77 -2.30
C ASN A 39 -36.23 46.81 -3.43
N ASN A 40 -34.99 46.31 -3.34
CA ASN A 40 -34.40 45.42 -4.35
C ASN A 40 -35.10 44.06 -4.47
N ASP A 41 -35.68 43.53 -3.40
CA ASP A 41 -36.38 42.25 -3.41
C ASP A 41 -37.73 42.37 -4.10
N ILE A 42 -38.45 43.47 -3.85
CA ILE A 42 -39.69 43.78 -4.58
C ILE A 42 -39.38 43.99 -6.06
N LEU A 43 -38.33 44.76 -6.39
CA LEU A 43 -37.92 44.99 -7.77
C LEU A 43 -37.47 43.70 -8.50
N ASN A 44 -36.87 42.74 -7.78
CA ASN A 44 -36.56 41.41 -8.31
C ASN A 44 -37.83 40.68 -8.74
N ARG A 45 -38.83 40.63 -7.85
CA ARG A 45 -40.11 39.95 -8.09
C ARG A 45 -40.92 40.62 -9.22
N LEU A 46 -40.90 41.95 -9.29
CA LEU A 46 -41.58 42.70 -10.36
C LEU A 46 -40.98 42.44 -11.76
N LEU A 47 -39.69 42.12 -11.83
CA LEU A 47 -38.95 41.90 -13.09
C LEU A 47 -38.69 40.42 -13.37
N GLU A 48 -39.24 39.52 -12.56
CA GLU A 48 -39.06 38.09 -12.71
C GLU A 48 -39.66 37.59 -14.03
N GLY A 49 -38.85 36.84 -14.78
CA GLY A 49 -39.19 36.32 -16.11
C GLY A 49 -38.82 37.23 -17.28
N GLU A 50 -38.44 38.50 -17.05
CA GLU A 50 -38.09 39.44 -18.13
C GLU A 50 -36.57 39.67 -18.22
N PRO A 51 -35.91 39.31 -19.33
CA PRO A 51 -34.47 39.43 -19.45
C PRO A 51 -34.01 40.91 -19.43
N PRO A 52 -32.82 41.21 -18.90
CA PRO A 52 -32.26 42.55 -18.97
C PRO A 52 -31.95 42.94 -20.43
N PRO A 53 -32.03 44.24 -20.78
CA PRO A 53 -31.73 44.72 -22.13
C PRO A 53 -30.31 44.33 -22.56
N ALA A 54 -30.12 43.98 -23.84
CA ALA A 54 -28.85 43.48 -24.37
C ALA A 54 -27.66 44.42 -24.10
N TRP A 55 -27.86 45.73 -24.20
CA TRP A 55 -26.84 46.75 -23.96
C TRP A 55 -26.32 46.80 -22.51
N THR A 56 -27.06 46.22 -21.56
CA THR A 56 -26.65 46.16 -20.14
C THR A 56 -25.77 44.95 -19.81
N ARG A 57 -25.62 44.00 -20.74
CA ARG A 57 -24.72 42.85 -20.56
C ARG A 57 -23.28 43.35 -20.68
N ARG A 58 -22.49 43.15 -19.63
CA ARG A 58 -21.04 43.38 -19.69
C ARG A 58 -20.37 42.08 -20.11
N PRO A 59 -19.50 42.09 -21.14
CA PRO A 59 -18.65 40.94 -21.41
C PRO A 59 -17.73 40.71 -20.21
N ASN A 60 -17.57 39.45 -19.80
CA ASN A 60 -16.53 39.12 -18.83
C ASN A 60 -15.18 39.24 -19.55
N ALA A 61 -14.14 39.66 -18.82
CA ALA A 61 -12.78 39.82 -19.36
C ALA A 61 -12.16 38.55 -19.99
N LYS A 62 -12.82 37.39 -19.89
CA LYS A 62 -12.36 36.09 -20.40
C LYS A 62 -13.34 35.42 -21.35
N ASP A 63 -14.38 36.11 -21.81
CA ASP A 63 -15.37 35.51 -22.72
C ASP A 63 -14.71 35.07 -24.05
N ASP A 64 -13.82 35.90 -24.62
CA ASP A 64 -13.07 35.55 -25.83
C ASP A 64 -12.17 34.31 -25.65
N LEU A 65 -11.51 34.20 -24.49
CA LEU A 65 -10.67 33.04 -24.14
C LEU A 65 -11.49 31.78 -23.91
N ARG A 66 -12.70 31.92 -23.35
CA ARG A 66 -13.65 30.83 -23.18
C ARG A 66 -14.12 30.32 -24.54
N ASP A 67 -14.48 31.21 -25.45
CA ASP A 67 -14.97 30.82 -26.77
C ASP A 67 -13.87 30.11 -27.58
N LYS A 68 -12.64 30.65 -27.55
CA LYS A 68 -11.47 29.99 -28.16
C LYS A 68 -11.15 28.63 -27.52
N ALA A 69 -11.26 28.49 -26.20
CA ALA A 69 -11.08 27.21 -25.52
C ALA A 69 -12.11 26.16 -25.95
N ARG A 70 -13.36 26.57 -26.18
CA ARG A 70 -14.44 25.69 -26.65
C ARG A 70 -14.21 25.25 -28.10
N GLU A 71 -13.78 26.16 -28.96
CA GLU A 71 -13.41 25.84 -30.35
C GLU A 71 -12.29 24.79 -30.40
N LEU A 72 -11.19 25.03 -29.69
CA LEU A 72 -10.06 24.08 -29.61
C LEU A 72 -10.51 22.72 -29.07
N ARG A 73 -11.43 22.71 -28.09
CA ARG A 73 -11.96 21.47 -27.54
C ARG A 73 -12.76 20.67 -28.58
N LEU A 74 -13.60 21.33 -29.37
CA LEU A 74 -14.36 20.70 -30.46
C LEU A 74 -13.44 20.18 -31.58
N GLN A 75 -12.29 20.81 -31.79
CA GLN A 75 -11.23 20.31 -32.68
C GLN A 75 -10.45 19.12 -32.11
N GLY A 76 -10.79 18.61 -30.93
CA GLY A 76 -10.15 17.43 -30.34
C GLY A 76 -8.93 17.74 -29.45
N TRP A 77 -8.79 18.96 -28.94
CA TRP A 77 -7.68 19.30 -28.05
C TRP A 77 -7.94 18.85 -26.60
N THR A 78 -6.88 18.38 -25.94
CA THR A 78 -6.88 18.05 -24.49
C THR A 78 -6.75 19.30 -23.64
N TYR A 79 -7.08 19.19 -22.33
CA TYR A 79 -7.00 20.33 -21.41
C TYR A 79 -5.57 20.90 -21.32
N ASP A 80 -4.56 20.03 -21.35
CA ASP A 80 -3.16 20.44 -21.26
C ASP A 80 -2.71 21.20 -22.52
N GLN A 81 -3.18 20.80 -23.71
CA GLN A 81 -2.90 21.52 -24.94
C GLN A 81 -3.59 22.90 -24.97
N ILE A 82 -4.85 22.98 -24.56
CA ILE A 82 -5.58 24.26 -24.45
C ILE A 82 -4.91 25.17 -23.41
N GLN A 83 -4.39 24.61 -22.31
CA GLN A 83 -3.66 25.36 -21.30
C GLN A 83 -2.37 25.96 -21.84
N VAL A 84 -1.58 25.20 -22.59
CA VAL A 84 -0.35 25.69 -23.23
C VAL A 84 -0.68 26.78 -24.26
N GLU A 85 -1.74 26.58 -25.06
CA GLU A 85 -2.14 27.51 -26.13
C GLU A 85 -2.69 28.85 -25.60
N LEU A 86 -3.55 28.81 -24.57
CA LEU A 86 -4.26 30.00 -24.10
C LEU A 86 -3.67 30.62 -22.83
N GLY A 87 -2.66 30.00 -22.21
CA GLY A 87 -2.05 30.46 -20.96
C GLY A 87 -3.00 30.50 -19.76
N CYS A 88 -4.20 29.91 -19.87
CA CYS A 88 -5.20 29.87 -18.81
C CYS A 88 -4.96 28.70 -17.85
N SER A 89 -5.40 28.84 -16.60
CA SER A 89 -5.32 27.73 -15.65
C SER A 89 -6.21 26.55 -16.08
N LYS A 90 -5.77 25.33 -15.77
CA LYS A 90 -6.55 24.10 -16.00
C LYS A 90 -7.94 24.15 -15.39
N SER A 91 -8.08 24.81 -14.24
CA SER A 91 -9.37 24.98 -13.56
C SER A 91 -10.34 25.85 -14.35
N SER A 92 -9.88 26.96 -14.94
CA SER A 92 -10.71 27.80 -15.81
C SER A 92 -11.11 27.06 -17.08
N ILE A 93 -10.17 26.38 -17.74
CA ILE A 93 -10.45 25.62 -18.97
C ILE A 93 -11.46 24.51 -18.68
N SER A 94 -11.28 23.75 -17.60
CA SER A 94 -12.21 22.69 -17.19
C SER A 94 -13.64 23.22 -17.00
N LEU A 95 -13.81 24.38 -16.34
CA LEU A 95 -15.12 25.00 -16.17
C LEU A 95 -15.77 25.38 -17.52
N TRP A 96 -14.97 25.80 -18.50
CA TRP A 96 -15.45 26.25 -19.80
C TRP A 96 -15.81 25.14 -20.78
N VAL A 97 -15.18 23.97 -20.69
CA VAL A 97 -15.25 22.94 -21.73
C VAL A 97 -15.65 21.55 -21.24
N ARG A 98 -15.91 21.36 -19.93
CA ARG A 98 -16.29 20.04 -19.36
C ARG A 98 -17.58 19.45 -19.92
N ASP A 99 -18.45 20.29 -20.47
CA ASP A 99 -19.70 19.91 -21.14
C ASP A 99 -19.49 19.43 -22.58
N LEU A 100 -18.31 19.66 -23.16
CA LEU A 100 -17.97 19.28 -24.53
C LEU A 100 -17.39 17.87 -24.61
N PRO A 101 -17.49 17.19 -25.79
CA PRO A 101 -16.97 15.85 -25.97
C PRO A 101 -15.49 15.75 -25.59
N LYS A 102 -15.13 14.58 -25.06
CA LYS A 102 -13.72 14.26 -24.81
C LYS A 102 -13.07 13.98 -26.16
N PRO A 103 -11.86 14.50 -26.41
CA PRO A 103 -11.12 14.18 -27.61
C PRO A 103 -10.86 12.69 -27.66
N GLU A 104 -10.89 12.15 -28.86
CA GLU A 104 -10.60 10.74 -29.08
C GLU A 104 -9.21 10.41 -28.52
N ARG A 105 -9.14 9.33 -27.73
CA ARG A 105 -7.86 8.83 -27.25
C ARG A 105 -7.14 8.22 -28.44
N LYS A 106 -5.97 8.76 -28.80
CA LYS A 106 -5.10 8.22 -29.86
C LYS A 106 -4.60 6.79 -29.59
N ARG A 107 -4.74 6.30 -28.35
CA ARG A 107 -4.28 4.98 -27.93
C ARG A 107 -5.31 4.31 -27.05
N THR A 108 -5.46 3.00 -27.20
CA THR A 108 -6.27 2.21 -26.28
C THR A 108 -5.55 2.09 -24.93
N PRO A 109 -6.28 1.84 -23.83
CA PRO A 109 -5.67 1.55 -22.52
C PRO A 109 -4.67 0.38 -22.58
N GLU A 110 -4.92 -0.60 -23.45
CA GLU A 110 -4.06 -1.76 -23.65
C GLU A 110 -2.72 -1.39 -24.29
N GLU A 111 -2.73 -0.55 -25.32
CA GLU A 111 -1.51 -0.05 -25.96
C GLU A 111 -0.66 0.80 -25.01
N ALA A 112 -1.30 1.67 -24.22
CA ALA A 112 -0.63 2.47 -23.20
C ALA A 112 -0.01 1.58 -22.10
N SER A 113 -0.73 0.55 -21.66
CA SER A 113 -0.25 -0.45 -20.70
C SER A 113 0.91 -1.27 -21.26
N ALA A 114 0.87 -1.67 -22.53
CA ALA A 114 1.94 -2.43 -23.18
C ALA A 114 3.24 -1.61 -23.34
N ILE A 115 3.14 -0.30 -23.59
CA ILE A 115 4.31 0.59 -23.63
C ILE A 115 4.88 0.79 -22.22
N ALA A 116 4.01 1.01 -21.22
CA ALA A 116 4.44 1.14 -19.83
C ALA A 116 5.12 -0.14 -19.31
N ARG A 117 4.58 -1.32 -19.65
CA ARG A 117 5.18 -2.63 -19.34
C ARG A 117 6.56 -2.78 -19.98
N ARG A 118 6.70 -2.47 -21.28
CA ARG A 118 8.00 -2.52 -21.98
C ARG A 118 9.06 -1.59 -21.37
N GLY A 119 8.68 -0.37 -20.97
CA GLY A 119 9.58 0.53 -20.25
C GLY A 119 9.95 0.04 -18.84
N TRP A 120 9.03 -0.68 -18.19
CA TRP A 120 9.22 -1.25 -16.87
C TRP A 120 10.07 -2.52 -16.87
N GLU A 121 10.02 -3.33 -17.93
CA GLU A 121 10.80 -4.56 -18.08
C GLU A 121 12.31 -4.31 -17.97
N ALA A 122 12.84 -3.29 -18.65
CA ALA A 122 14.26 -2.93 -18.54
C ALA A 122 14.62 -2.50 -17.11
N THR A 123 13.72 -1.77 -16.44
CA THR A 123 13.91 -1.36 -15.05
C THR A 123 13.87 -2.55 -14.08
N LEU A 124 12.94 -3.48 -14.28
CA LEU A 124 12.83 -4.71 -13.49
C LEU A 124 14.05 -5.61 -13.69
N LYS A 125 14.50 -5.77 -14.94
CA LYS A 125 15.69 -6.55 -15.26
C LYS A 125 16.92 -5.97 -14.58
N ARG A 126 17.16 -4.66 -14.68
CA ARG A 126 18.27 -3.99 -13.99
C ARG A 126 18.19 -4.17 -12.47
N ARG A 127 17.01 -3.99 -11.86
CA ARG A 127 16.82 -4.19 -10.42
C ARG A 127 17.07 -5.63 -9.99
N GLU A 128 16.65 -6.60 -10.81
CA GLU A 128 16.88 -8.01 -10.55
C GLU A 128 18.38 -8.35 -10.67
N GLU A 129 19.08 -7.81 -11.68
CA GLU A 129 20.53 -7.93 -11.84
C GLU A 129 21.28 -7.32 -10.63
N GLU A 130 20.93 -6.10 -10.22
CA GLU A 130 21.47 -5.44 -9.03
C GLU A 130 21.23 -6.30 -7.77
N ARG A 131 20.02 -6.85 -7.62
CA ARG A 131 19.66 -7.73 -6.49
C ARG A 131 20.49 -9.01 -6.49
N GLN A 132 20.68 -9.65 -7.64
CA GLN A 132 21.45 -10.88 -7.74
C GLN A 132 22.95 -10.61 -7.52
N HIS A 133 23.46 -9.51 -8.05
CA HIS A 133 24.84 -9.08 -7.81
C HIS A 133 25.10 -8.81 -6.33
N ALA A 134 24.25 -8.04 -5.65
CA ALA A 134 24.38 -7.79 -4.22
C ALA A 134 24.36 -9.08 -3.39
N LYS A 135 23.48 -10.04 -3.73
CA LYS A 135 23.45 -11.36 -3.08
C LYS A 135 24.72 -12.17 -3.34
N ALA A 136 25.24 -12.16 -4.56
CA ALA A 136 26.46 -12.87 -4.92
C ALA A 136 27.68 -12.30 -4.20
N THR A 137 27.83 -10.98 -4.17
CA THR A 137 28.90 -10.28 -3.45
C THR A 137 28.85 -10.59 -1.95
N ALA A 138 27.66 -10.51 -1.34
CA ALA A 138 27.49 -10.86 0.07
C ALA A 138 27.85 -12.33 0.36
N LYS A 139 27.45 -13.26 -0.53
CA LYS A 139 27.80 -14.68 -0.41
C LYS A 139 29.32 -14.90 -0.50
N GLN A 140 29.99 -14.22 -1.42
CA GLN A 140 31.45 -14.33 -1.59
C GLN A 140 32.23 -13.77 -0.40
N ALA A 141 31.72 -12.69 0.22
CA ALA A 141 32.36 -12.07 1.38
C ALA A 141 32.40 -12.97 2.63
N VAL A 142 31.48 -13.94 2.74
CA VAL A 142 31.45 -14.88 3.88
C VAL A 142 32.55 -15.94 3.78
N GLY A 143 32.81 -16.46 2.57
CA GLY A 143 33.81 -17.50 2.36
C GLY A 143 33.54 -18.79 3.16
N ASP A 144 34.62 -19.50 3.48
CA ASP A 144 34.58 -20.69 4.35
C ASP A 144 34.57 -20.28 5.81
N LEU A 145 33.72 -20.95 6.60
CA LEU A 145 33.62 -20.70 8.04
C LEU A 145 34.42 -21.73 8.82
N SER A 146 35.29 -21.24 9.70
CA SER A 146 35.95 -22.01 10.74
C SER A 146 34.97 -22.52 11.79
N ASP A 147 35.36 -23.53 12.57
CA ASP A 147 34.54 -24.07 13.67
C ASP A 147 34.21 -23.01 14.72
N ARG A 148 35.11 -22.05 14.96
CA ARG A 148 34.86 -20.91 15.85
C ARG A 148 33.74 -20.01 15.31
N GLU A 149 33.74 -19.71 14.02
CA GLU A 149 32.70 -18.86 13.41
C GLU A 149 31.35 -19.58 13.38
N VAL A 150 31.35 -20.89 13.07
CA VAL A 150 30.16 -21.73 13.17
C VAL A 150 29.63 -21.75 14.60
N PHE A 151 30.51 -21.93 15.60
CA PHE A 151 30.15 -21.90 17.01
C PHE A 151 29.47 -20.58 17.39
N LEU A 152 30.08 -19.44 17.07
CA LEU A 152 29.54 -18.11 17.41
C LEU A 152 28.21 -17.85 16.70
N ALA A 153 28.14 -18.09 15.39
CA ALA A 153 26.91 -17.87 14.62
C ALA A 153 25.78 -18.79 15.07
N GLY A 154 26.07 -20.04 15.44
CA GLY A 154 25.08 -20.97 15.98
C GLY A 154 24.58 -20.58 17.37
N VAL A 155 25.44 -20.04 18.25
CA VAL A 155 25.01 -19.48 19.54
C VAL A 155 24.04 -18.31 19.33
N VAL A 156 24.37 -17.38 18.42
CA VAL A 156 23.51 -16.23 18.09
C VAL A 156 22.18 -16.70 17.52
N LEU A 157 22.20 -17.63 16.56
CA LEU A 157 21.01 -18.20 15.96
C LEU A 157 20.11 -18.90 16.99
N TYR A 158 20.70 -19.73 17.85
CA TYR A 158 19.96 -20.40 18.93
C TYR A 158 19.37 -19.40 19.92
N TRP A 159 20.08 -18.32 20.25
CA TRP A 159 19.54 -17.31 21.17
C TRP A 159 18.39 -16.49 20.55
N ALA A 160 18.38 -16.34 19.23
CA ALA A 160 17.32 -15.65 18.51
C ALA A 160 16.06 -16.52 18.30
N GLU A 161 16.24 -17.76 17.84
CA GLU A 161 15.15 -18.63 17.36
C GLU A 161 14.92 -19.88 18.23
N GLY A 162 15.88 -20.23 19.07
CA GLY A 162 15.83 -21.40 19.94
C GLY A 162 14.98 -21.19 21.18
N ALA A 163 14.71 -22.30 21.86
CA ALA A 163 13.92 -22.27 23.08
C ALA A 163 14.68 -21.62 24.23
N LYS A 164 13.98 -20.74 24.95
CA LYS A 164 14.47 -20.11 26.18
C LYS A 164 13.82 -20.75 27.38
N ASP A 165 14.65 -21.13 28.33
CA ASP A 165 14.17 -21.64 29.60
C ASP A 165 13.53 -20.51 30.41
N LYS A 166 12.49 -20.84 31.17
CA LYS A 166 11.73 -19.86 31.95
C LYS A 166 12.00 -20.07 33.41
N ALA A 167 12.30 -19.01 34.16
CA ALA A 167 12.67 -19.12 35.59
C ALA A 167 11.64 -19.89 36.42
N TYR A 168 10.35 -19.78 36.10
CA TYR A 168 9.24 -20.46 36.77
C TYR A 168 9.00 -21.91 36.28
N SER A 169 9.71 -22.37 35.25
CA SER A 169 9.57 -23.73 34.70
C SER A 169 10.89 -24.15 34.07
N ARG A 170 11.94 -24.23 34.90
CA ARG A 170 13.28 -24.58 34.44
C ARG A 170 13.33 -26.02 33.96
N ARG A 171 13.60 -26.19 32.67
CA ARG A 171 13.74 -27.48 32.00
C ARG A 171 15.11 -27.65 31.35
N GLU A 172 15.79 -26.54 31.04
CA GLU A 172 17.12 -26.53 30.42
C GLU A 172 17.22 -27.47 29.21
N ARG A 173 16.19 -27.43 28.35
CA ARG A 173 16.11 -28.29 27.17
C ARG A 173 16.50 -27.52 25.93
N LEU A 174 17.59 -27.96 25.30
CA LEU A 174 17.97 -27.46 24.00
C LEU A 174 17.06 -28.06 22.93
N HIS A 175 16.20 -27.20 22.37
CA HIS A 175 15.44 -27.52 21.17
C HIS A 175 15.30 -26.29 20.27
N PHE A 176 15.14 -26.55 18.99
CA PHE A 176 15.15 -25.54 17.95
C PHE A 176 14.06 -25.85 16.93
N ILE A 177 13.35 -24.83 16.46
CA ILE A 177 12.29 -24.97 15.47
C ILE A 177 12.48 -23.94 14.36
N ASN A 178 12.50 -24.38 13.10
CA ASN A 178 12.54 -23.47 11.96
C ASN A 178 11.90 -24.09 10.71
N SER A 179 11.43 -23.26 9.79
CA SER A 179 10.87 -23.69 8.50
C SER A 179 11.84 -23.61 7.33
N ASP A 180 13.00 -22.97 7.49
CA ASP A 180 14.01 -22.84 6.45
C ASP A 180 14.98 -24.05 6.46
N PRO A 181 15.03 -24.83 5.37
CA PRO A 181 15.99 -25.93 5.16
C PRO A 181 17.45 -25.57 5.44
N ASN A 182 17.90 -24.38 5.06
CA ASN A 182 19.30 -23.96 5.20
C ASN A 182 19.64 -23.63 6.65
N VAL A 183 18.68 -23.03 7.39
CA VAL A 183 18.83 -22.78 8.83
C VAL A 183 18.93 -24.10 9.59
N ILE A 184 18.10 -25.09 9.23
CA ILE A 184 18.17 -26.44 9.81
C ILE A 184 19.52 -27.11 9.54
N ARG A 185 20.02 -27.07 8.30
CA ARG A 185 21.35 -27.63 7.95
C ARG A 185 22.47 -26.96 8.74
N PHE A 186 22.45 -25.63 8.83
CA PHE A 186 23.44 -24.89 9.62
C PHE A 186 23.37 -25.26 11.10
N PHE A 187 22.16 -25.39 11.65
CA PHE A 187 21.97 -25.80 13.04
C PHE A 187 22.53 -27.21 13.31
N LEU A 188 22.35 -28.16 12.39
CA LEU A 188 22.96 -29.49 12.50
C LEU A 188 24.49 -29.44 12.45
N ARG A 189 25.07 -28.67 11.52
CA ARG A 189 26.53 -28.44 11.48
C ARG A 189 27.05 -27.84 12.79
N TRP A 190 26.29 -26.91 13.38
CA TRP A 190 26.64 -26.33 14.67
C TRP A 190 26.60 -27.36 15.80
N LEU A 191 25.60 -28.24 15.83
CA LEU A 191 25.56 -29.35 16.79
C LEU A 191 26.75 -30.31 16.62
N ASP A 192 27.20 -30.55 15.37
CA ASP A 192 28.40 -31.35 15.11
C ASP A 192 29.65 -30.68 15.69
N VAL A 193 29.82 -29.35 15.54
CA VAL A 193 30.91 -28.57 16.18
C VAL A 193 30.87 -28.65 17.71
N LEU A 194 29.67 -28.75 18.30
CA LEU A 194 29.49 -28.95 19.73
C LEU A 194 29.72 -30.40 20.19
N GLY A 195 30.02 -31.32 19.27
CA GLY A 195 30.23 -32.74 19.58
C GLY A 195 28.94 -33.48 19.97
N VAL A 196 27.79 -33.03 19.47
CA VAL A 196 26.51 -33.70 19.77
C VAL A 196 26.33 -34.91 18.85
N GLU A 197 26.34 -36.09 19.45
CA GLU A 197 26.03 -37.35 18.79
C GLU A 197 24.64 -37.37 18.13
N ARG A 198 24.54 -37.97 16.94
CA ARG A 198 23.30 -38.02 16.15
C ARG A 198 22.19 -38.81 16.85
N GLU A 199 22.56 -39.80 17.64
CA GLU A 199 21.67 -40.65 18.44
C GLU A 199 20.94 -39.86 19.53
N ARG A 200 21.47 -38.69 19.92
CA ARG A 200 20.83 -37.78 20.88
C ARG A 200 19.78 -36.88 20.23
N LEU A 201 19.67 -36.86 18.91
CA LEU A 201 18.73 -36.01 18.19
C LEU A 201 17.37 -36.69 18.06
N ARG A 202 16.30 -35.94 18.29
CA ARG A 202 14.93 -36.35 17.96
C ARG A 202 14.27 -35.29 17.12
N PHE A 203 13.56 -35.73 16.10
CA PHE A 203 12.92 -34.86 15.13
C PHE A 203 11.41 -34.92 15.27
N ARG A 204 10.75 -33.79 15.02
CA ARG A 204 9.29 -33.70 14.96
C ARG A 204 8.89 -32.64 13.97
N VAL A 205 7.91 -32.94 13.12
CA VAL A 205 7.29 -31.91 12.26
C VAL A 205 6.23 -31.14 13.04
N SER A 206 6.24 -29.81 12.93
CA SER A 206 5.13 -28.95 13.32
C SER A 206 4.50 -28.33 12.09
N ILE A 207 3.28 -28.75 11.77
CA ILE A 207 2.62 -28.44 10.51
C ILE A 207 1.14 -28.11 10.74
N HIS A 208 0.52 -27.44 9.77
CA HIS A 208 -0.91 -27.14 9.83
C HIS A 208 -1.71 -28.41 9.54
N GLU A 209 -2.87 -28.58 10.18
CA GLU A 209 -3.70 -29.78 10.05
C GLU A 209 -4.21 -30.03 8.62
N SER A 210 -4.30 -28.98 7.80
CA SER A 210 -4.74 -29.06 6.40
C SER A 210 -3.63 -29.46 5.41
N ALA A 211 -2.40 -29.68 5.88
CA ALA A 211 -1.26 -29.99 5.01
C ALA A 211 -0.84 -31.46 5.14
N ASN A 212 -0.14 -31.98 4.13
CA ASN A 212 0.29 -33.37 4.12
C ASN A 212 1.48 -33.58 5.07
N VAL A 213 1.22 -34.30 6.18
CA VAL A 213 2.22 -34.63 7.20
C VAL A 213 3.27 -35.59 6.66
N ALA A 214 2.85 -36.61 5.90
CA ALA A 214 3.76 -37.66 5.41
C ALA A 214 4.80 -37.06 4.46
N ASP A 215 4.38 -36.27 3.47
CA ASP A 215 5.31 -35.63 2.54
C ASP A 215 6.27 -34.65 3.25
N ALA A 216 5.80 -34.00 4.33
CA ALA A 216 6.64 -33.11 5.12
C ALA A 216 7.68 -33.89 5.94
N GLU A 217 7.29 -34.99 6.58
CA GLU A 217 8.20 -35.88 7.30
C GLU A 217 9.24 -36.47 6.36
N GLU A 218 8.83 -36.94 5.16
CA GLU A 218 9.76 -37.47 4.15
C GLU A 218 10.77 -36.40 3.69
N PHE A 219 10.29 -35.18 3.38
CA PHE A 219 11.17 -34.07 3.00
C PHE A 219 12.20 -33.76 4.08
N TRP A 220 11.76 -33.63 5.34
CA TRP A 220 12.66 -33.29 6.44
C TRP A 220 13.60 -34.45 6.78
N ALA A 221 13.12 -35.68 6.73
CA ALA A 221 13.92 -36.88 6.94
C ALA A 221 15.06 -37.00 5.92
N GLN A 222 14.76 -36.76 4.63
CA GLN A 222 15.77 -36.69 3.57
C GLN A 222 16.79 -35.57 3.85
N LEU A 223 16.33 -34.40 4.31
CA LEU A 223 17.20 -33.27 4.59
C LEU A 223 18.17 -33.51 5.76
N VAL A 224 17.70 -34.17 6.83
CA VAL A 224 18.52 -34.44 8.03
C VAL A 224 19.25 -35.78 7.98
N GLY A 225 18.96 -36.62 6.98
CA GLY A 225 19.61 -37.90 6.74
C GLY A 225 19.18 -39.01 7.71
N VAL A 226 17.88 -39.10 8.02
CA VAL A 226 17.32 -40.15 8.89
C VAL A 226 16.13 -40.83 8.23
N ASP A 227 15.74 -41.99 8.73
CA ASP A 227 14.51 -42.66 8.29
C ASP A 227 13.26 -41.90 8.81
N PRO A 228 12.24 -41.62 7.98
CA PRO A 228 11.03 -40.92 8.40
C PRO A 228 10.32 -41.57 9.60
N THR A 229 10.40 -42.90 9.76
CA THR A 229 9.78 -43.64 10.88
C THR A 229 10.39 -43.29 12.25
N THR A 230 11.57 -42.66 12.27
CA THR A 230 12.23 -42.19 13.50
C THR A 230 11.65 -40.88 14.02
N PHE A 231 10.83 -40.19 13.22
CA PHE A 231 10.19 -38.94 13.63
C PHE A 231 9.19 -39.19 14.76
N GLN A 232 9.14 -38.25 15.69
CA GLN A 232 8.08 -38.21 16.67
C GLN A 232 6.78 -37.74 16.00
N LYS A 233 5.64 -38.18 16.56
CA LYS A 233 4.30 -37.75 16.13
C LYS A 233 4.24 -36.24 15.89
N ALA A 234 3.86 -35.86 14.67
CA ALA A 234 3.75 -34.47 14.26
C ALA A 234 2.83 -33.64 15.16
N THR A 235 3.19 -32.37 15.36
CA THR A 235 2.36 -31.40 16.07
C THR A 235 1.50 -30.65 15.08
N LEU A 236 0.19 -30.92 15.11
CA LEU A 236 -0.79 -30.29 14.25
C LEU A 236 -1.26 -28.94 14.82
N LYS A 237 -1.03 -27.88 14.05
CA LYS A 237 -1.55 -26.53 14.33
C LYS A 237 -2.94 -26.41 13.71
N LYS A 238 -3.95 -26.18 14.56
CA LYS A 238 -5.33 -25.97 14.15
C LYS A 238 -5.52 -24.66 13.39
N HIS A 239 -6.51 -24.62 12.52
CA HIS A 239 -6.86 -23.43 11.76
C HIS A 239 -7.33 -22.29 12.69
N ASN A 240 -6.71 -21.11 12.55
CA ASN A 240 -7.25 -19.87 13.08
C ASN A 240 -7.83 -19.05 11.90
N PRO A 241 -9.16 -19.00 11.73
CA PRO A 241 -9.81 -18.45 10.52
C PRO A 241 -9.60 -16.93 10.33
N LYS A 242 -9.01 -16.22 11.29
CA LYS A 242 -8.78 -14.77 11.20
C LYS A 242 -7.60 -14.36 10.30
N THR A 243 -6.75 -15.30 9.89
CA THR A 243 -5.56 -14.97 9.09
C THR A 243 -5.64 -15.58 7.69
N SER A 244 -5.71 -14.74 6.66
CA SER A 244 -5.53 -15.15 5.26
C SER A 244 -4.07 -15.56 5.06
N ARG A 245 -3.78 -16.85 5.27
CA ARG A 245 -2.45 -17.42 5.12
C ARG A 245 -2.08 -17.46 3.64
N LYS A 246 -0.92 -16.89 3.29
CA LYS A 246 -0.38 -16.89 1.90
C LYS A 246 0.52 -18.10 1.59
N ASN A 247 0.99 -18.81 2.62
CA ASN A 247 1.85 -20.00 2.49
C ASN A 247 1.03 -21.29 2.48
N THR A 248 0.15 -21.45 1.49
CA THR A 248 -0.70 -22.63 1.27
C THR A 248 -0.31 -23.42 0.02
N SER A 249 0.81 -23.09 -0.61
CA SER A 249 1.34 -23.82 -1.77
C SER A 249 1.67 -25.27 -1.41
N GLU A 250 1.60 -26.18 -2.39
CA GLU A 250 2.01 -27.59 -2.25
C GLU A 250 3.45 -27.77 -1.73
N ALA A 251 4.31 -26.76 -1.90
CA ALA A 251 5.68 -26.74 -1.35
C ALA A 251 5.76 -26.48 0.18
N TYR A 252 4.64 -26.30 0.89
CA TYR A 252 4.66 -26.05 2.33
C TYR A 252 4.95 -27.32 3.13
N ARG A 253 6.14 -27.39 3.76
CA ARG A 253 6.60 -28.55 4.55
C ARG A 253 6.53 -28.37 6.07
N GLY A 254 5.86 -27.32 6.57
CA GLY A 254 5.83 -27.02 8.01
C GLY A 254 7.18 -26.53 8.55
N CYS A 255 7.35 -26.62 9.87
CA CYS A 255 8.61 -26.39 10.56
C CYS A 255 9.16 -27.71 11.09
N LEU A 256 10.47 -27.89 11.03
CA LEU A 256 11.14 -28.98 11.73
C LEU A 256 11.49 -28.55 13.14
N ILE A 257 11.19 -29.39 14.13
CA ILE A 257 11.68 -29.27 15.49
C ILE A 257 12.79 -30.29 15.72
N ILE A 258 13.92 -29.82 16.23
CA ILE A 258 15.06 -30.64 16.65
C ILE A 258 15.15 -30.58 18.17
N TYR A 259 15.09 -31.74 18.82
CA TYR A 259 15.32 -31.89 20.25
C TYR A 259 16.67 -32.57 20.48
N VAL A 260 17.46 -32.02 21.41
CA VAL A 260 18.69 -32.68 21.87
C VAL A 260 18.43 -33.33 23.22
N LEU A 261 18.58 -34.66 23.29
CA LEU A 261 18.44 -35.42 24.52
C LEU A 261 19.62 -35.15 25.47
N LYS A 262 19.36 -35.23 26.78
CA LYS A 262 20.35 -34.98 27.85
C LYS A 262 21.07 -33.63 27.68
N SER A 263 20.34 -32.56 27.36
CA SER A 263 20.90 -31.28 26.90
C SER A 263 21.04 -30.19 27.97
N ALA A 264 20.83 -30.48 29.25
CA ALA A 264 20.90 -29.46 30.31
C ALA A 264 22.26 -28.76 30.39
N ASP A 265 23.35 -29.52 30.40
CA ASP A 265 24.71 -28.98 30.37
C ASP A 265 24.97 -28.16 29.10
N LEU A 266 24.56 -28.69 27.94
CA LEU A 266 24.71 -27.99 26.67
C LEU A 266 23.94 -26.66 26.66
N TYR A 267 22.69 -26.66 27.12
CA TYR A 267 21.87 -25.45 27.24
C TYR A 267 22.55 -24.37 28.10
N ARG A 268 23.07 -24.74 29.28
CA ARG A 268 23.79 -23.81 30.17
C ARG A 268 25.04 -23.25 29.52
N ARG A 269 25.81 -24.08 28.81
CA ARG A 269 26.97 -23.62 28.03
C ARG A 269 26.56 -22.63 26.95
N MET A 270 25.42 -22.83 26.29
CA MET A 270 24.92 -21.90 25.26
C MET A 270 24.50 -20.55 25.86
N GLU A 271 23.80 -20.58 26.99
CA GLU A 271 23.46 -19.37 27.74
C GLU A 271 24.72 -18.59 28.15
N GLY A 272 25.71 -19.28 28.73
CA GLY A 272 27.00 -18.67 29.08
C GLY A 272 27.74 -18.12 27.85
N ALA A 273 27.77 -18.86 26.75
CA ALA A 273 28.41 -18.42 25.50
C ALA A 273 27.75 -17.16 24.94
N TRP A 274 26.41 -17.05 24.96
CA TRP A 274 25.71 -15.86 24.51
C TRP A 274 26.15 -14.61 25.28
N TYR A 275 26.18 -14.68 26.61
CA TYR A 275 26.65 -13.55 27.41
C TYR A 275 28.14 -13.27 27.24
N GLY A 276 28.94 -14.31 26.95
CA GLY A 276 30.33 -14.16 26.54
C GLY A 276 30.48 -13.36 25.24
N ILE A 277 29.64 -13.61 24.23
CA ILE A 277 29.59 -12.85 22.97
C ILE A 277 29.19 -11.40 23.23
N VAL A 278 28.15 -11.17 24.03
CA VAL A 278 27.70 -9.81 24.39
C VAL A 278 28.81 -9.03 25.09
N GLY A 279 29.47 -9.64 26.08
CA GLY A 279 30.60 -9.02 26.78
C GLY A 279 31.80 -8.79 25.86
N GLY A 280 32.06 -9.70 24.92
CA GLY A 280 33.09 -9.55 23.90
C GLY A 280 32.82 -8.38 22.95
N ALA A 281 31.59 -8.21 22.49
CA ALA A 281 31.20 -7.11 21.61
C ALA A 281 31.23 -5.73 22.30
N ALA A 282 30.98 -5.69 23.62
CA ALA A 282 31.04 -4.45 24.40
C ALA A 282 32.48 -3.96 24.65
N ARG A 283 33.45 -4.88 24.71
CA ARG A 283 34.88 -4.54 24.76
C ARG A 283 35.32 -4.11 23.37
N ARG A 284 35.43 -2.80 23.14
CA ARG A 284 36.10 -2.30 21.93
C ARG A 284 37.55 -2.79 21.97
N PRO A 285 38.10 -3.31 20.86
CA PRO A 285 39.53 -3.47 20.76
C PRO A 285 40.18 -2.08 20.85
N ASP A 286 41.23 -1.96 21.66
CA ASP A 286 42.14 -0.80 21.64
C ASP A 286 42.89 -0.73 20.30
#